data_AF-A0A183F0V7-F1
#
_entry.id   AF-A0A183F0V7-F1
#
_cell.length_a   1.000
_cell.length_b   1.000
_cell.length_c   1.000
_cell.angle_alpha   90.00
_cell.angle_beta   90.00
_cell.angle_gamma   90.00
#
_symmetry.space_group_name_H-M   'P 1'
#
loop_
_entity.id
_entity.type
_entity.pdbx_description
1 polymer ?
#
loop_
_entity_poly.entity_id
_entity_poly.type
_entity_poly.pdbx_seq_one_letter_code
_entity_poly.pdbx_strand_id
1 'polypeptide(L)' 'LQRLSTANEHAQVQRCKARARAVIETFNRLDLLLTIEFSASDEIAPLITDVTNLPTALGLC' A
#
# COMPACT_ATOMS: atom_id res chain seq x y z
N LEU A 1 -15.22 -26.37 -18.37
CA LEU A 1 -14.86 -26.05 -16.97
C LEU A 1 -13.40 -25.63 -16.81
N GLN A 2 -12.40 -26.36 -17.32
CA GLN A 2 -10.97 -26.00 -17.22
C GLN A 2 -10.58 -24.61 -17.76
N ARG A 3 -11.20 -24.14 -18.86
CA ARG A 3 -10.94 -22.80 -19.44
C ARG A 3 -11.45 -21.64 -18.57
N LEU A 4 -12.42 -21.88 -17.70
CA LEU A 4 -12.97 -20.87 -16.79
C LEU A 4 -12.10 -20.71 -15.54
N SER A 5 -11.46 -21.78 -15.03
CA SER A 5 -10.54 -21.67 -13.89
C SER A 5 -9.28 -20.90 -14.27
N THR A 6 -8.71 -21.19 -15.45
CA THR A 6 -7.55 -20.45 -15.99
C THR A 6 -7.86 -18.97 -16.25
N ALA A 7 -9.06 -18.63 -16.71
CA ALA A 7 -9.49 -17.24 -16.86
C ALA A 7 -9.65 -16.53 -15.51
N ASN A 8 -10.19 -17.21 -14.49
CA ASN A 8 -10.34 -16.67 -13.13
C ASN A 8 -8.98 -16.47 -12.44
N GLU A 9 -8.09 -17.45 -12.56
CA GLU A 9 -6.70 -17.38 -12.08
C GLU A 9 -5.97 -16.21 -12.75
N HIS A 10 -6.12 -16.03 -14.07
CA HIS A 10 -5.54 -14.90 -14.79
C HIS A 10 -6.09 -13.56 -14.29
N ALA A 11 -7.40 -13.45 -14.09
CA ALA A 11 -8.01 -12.23 -13.53
C ALA A 11 -7.48 -11.92 -12.13
N GLN A 12 -7.29 -12.93 -11.28
CA GLN A 12 -6.72 -12.77 -9.95
C GLN A 12 -5.26 -12.30 -10.01
N VAL A 13 -4.45 -12.88 -10.89
CA VAL A 13 -3.06 -12.43 -11.12
C VAL A 13 -3.01 -10.98 -11.58
N GLN A 14 -3.87 -10.57 -12.52
CA GLN A 14 -3.90 -9.18 -12.98
C GLN A 14 -4.32 -8.21 -11.86
N ARG A 15 -5.28 -8.59 -11.00
CA ARG A 15 -5.63 -7.80 -9.82
C ARG A 15 -4.47 -7.66 -8.84
N CYS A 16 -3.76 -8.76 -8.55
CA CYS A 16 -2.58 -8.71 -7.70
C CYS A 16 -1.48 -7.82 -8.29
N LYS A 17 -1.24 -7.91 -9.61
CA LYS A 17 -0.28 -7.05 -10.32
C LYS A 17 -0.67 -5.57 -10.26
N ALA A 18 -1.94 -5.25 -10.49
CA ALA A 18 -2.44 -3.88 -10.40
C ALA A 18 -2.27 -3.31 -8.99
N ARG A 19 -2.58 -4.11 -7.94
CA ARG A 19 -2.36 -3.71 -6.54
C ARG A 19 -0.88 -3.49 -6.23
N ALA A 20 0.01 -4.40 -6.66
CA ALA A 20 1.45 -4.25 -6.46
C ALA A 20 1.99 -2.98 -7.14
N ARG A 21 1.51 -2.68 -8.35
CA ARG A 21 1.87 -1.46 -9.07
C ARG A 21 1.41 -0.20 -8.34
N ALA A 22 0.17 -0.18 -7.85
CA ALA A 22 -0.36 0.95 -7.07
C ALA A 22 0.45 1.20 -5.78
N VAL A 23 0.90 0.13 -5.12
CA VAL A 23 1.78 0.23 -3.95
C VAL A 23 3.12 0.87 -4.33
N ILE A 24 3.77 0.39 -5.39
CA ILE A 24 5.05 0.96 -5.87
C ILE A 24 4.88 2.43 -6.25
N GLU A 25 3.83 2.77 -7.00
CA GLU A 25 3.53 4.14 -7.42
C GLU A 25 3.28 5.06 -6.22
N THR A 26 2.60 4.55 -5.17
CA THR A 26 2.42 5.29 -3.92
C THR A 26 3.77 5.59 -3.27
N PHE A 27 4.63 4.60 -3.09
CA PHE A 27 5.94 4.78 -2.44
C PHE A 27 6.97 5.55 -3.27
N ASN A 28 6.75 5.71 -4.58
CA ASN A 28 7.56 6.58 -5.43
C ASN A 28 7.21 8.07 -5.28
N ARG A 29 6.13 8.40 -4.56
CA ARG A 29 5.76 9.79 -4.32
C ARG A 29 6.71 10.44 -3.31
N LEU A 30 7.13 11.67 -3.61
CA LEU A 30 8.00 12.46 -2.73
C LEU A 30 7.23 13.18 -1.61
N ASP A 31 5.90 13.23 -1.68
CA ASP A 31 5.03 13.98 -0.78
C ASP A 31 4.32 13.09 0.25
N LEU A 32 4.83 11.88 0.50
CA LEU A 32 4.25 10.99 1.51
C LEU A 32 4.58 11.44 2.93
N LEU A 33 3.58 11.37 3.80
CA LEU A 33 3.69 11.53 5.24
C LEU A 33 3.32 10.19 5.90
N LEU A 34 4.20 9.70 6.78
CA LEU A 34 4.03 8.45 7.50
C LEU A 34 3.82 8.73 8.99
N THR A 35 2.75 8.19 9.57
CA THR A 35 2.58 8.16 11.03
C THR A 35 3.15 6.85 11.56
N ILE A 36 4.12 6.95 12.46
CA ILE A 36 4.85 5.80 13.01
C ILE A 36 4.58 5.71 14.50
N GLU A 37 4.08 4.57 14.95
CA GLU A 37 3.92 4.23 16.35
C GLU A 37 5.14 3.46 16.84
N PHE A 38 5.74 3.95 17.93
CA PHE A 38 6.88 3.33 18.57
C PHE A 38 6.45 2.56 19.81
N SER A 39 6.95 1.35 19.96
CA SER A 39 6.86 0.61 21.21
C SER A 39 7.88 1.14 22.22
N ALA A 40 7.58 0.98 23.51
CA ALA A 40 8.57 1.19 24.57
C ALA A 40 9.63 0.07 24.64
N SER A 41 9.38 -1.06 23.95
CA SER A 41 10.36 -2.15 23.82
C SER A 41 11.14 -2.02 22.53
N ASP A 42 12.47 -2.10 22.62
CA ASP A 42 13.39 -2.09 21.48
C ASP A 42 13.31 -3.37 20.63
N GLU A 43 12.64 -4.42 21.12
CA GLU A 43 12.44 -5.68 20.39
C GLU A 43 11.29 -5.59 19.37
N ILE A 44 10.46 -4.55 19.44
CA ILE A 44 9.30 -4.37 18.58
C ILE A 44 9.61 -3.32 17.52
N ALA A 45 9.58 -3.74 16.25
CA ALA A 45 9.75 -2.82 15.14
C ALA A 45 8.64 -1.75 15.14
N PRO A 46 8.98 -0.46 14.87
CA PRO A 46 7.99 0.60 14.75
C PRO A 46 6.94 0.27 13.68
N LEU A 47 5.68 0.60 13.97
CA LEU A 47 4.56 0.31 13.09
C LEU A 47 4.11 1.58 12.36
N ILE A 48 4.01 1.52 11.03
CA ILE A 48 3.35 2.57 10.25
C ILE A 48 1.83 2.40 10.42
N THR A 49 1.19 3.36 11.08
CA THR A 49 -0.25 3.33 11.38
C THR A 49 -1.09 4.13 10.39
N ASP A 50 -0.50 5.12 9.73
CA ASP A 50 -1.15 5.91 8.69
C ASP A 50 -0.16 6.34 7.59
N VAL A 51 -0.67 6.41 6.36
CA VAL A 51 0.07 6.89 5.18
C VAL A 51 -0.83 7.87 4.44
N THR A 52 -0.42 9.13 4.41
CA THR A 52 -1.13 10.20 3.70
C THR A 52 -0.16 10.97 2.81
N ASN A 53 -0.69 11.95 2.07
CA ASN A 53 0.14 12.88 1.32
C ASN A 53 0.13 14.26 2.00
N LEU A 54 1.17 15.04 1.74
CA LEU A 54 1.40 16.35 2.35
C LEU A 54 0.21 17.31 2.13
N PRO A 55 -0.35 17.47 0.91
CA PRO A 55 -1.56 18.29 0.72
C PRO A 55 -2.74 17.88 1.60
N THR A 56 -3.04 16.58 1.68
CA THR A 56 -4.13 16.05 2.51
C THR A 56 -3.86 16.28 3.99
N ALA A 57 -2.63 16.06 4.45
CA ALA A 57 -2.24 16.33 5.84
C ALA A 57 -2.36 17.81 6.23
N LEU A 58 -2.13 18.71 5.27
CA LEU A 58 -2.24 20.16 5.46
C LEU A 58 -3.67 20.69 5.26
N GLY A 59 -4.65 19.84 4.92
CA GLY A 59 -6.02 20.26 4.65
C GLY A 59 -6.16 21.15 3.41
N LEU A 60 -5.25 20.99 2.44
CA LEU A 60 -5.22 21.78 1.19
C LEU A 60 -6.06 21.15 0.07
N CYS A 61 -6.84 20.11 0.39
CA CYS A 61 -7.59 19.26 -0.52
C CYS A 61 -9.08 19.27 -0.17
#